data_AF-A0A2D4J6F7-F1
#
_entry.id   AF-A0A2D4J6F7-F1
#
_cell.length_a   1.000
_cell.length_b   1.000
_cell.length_c   1.000
_cell.angle_alpha   90.00
_cell.angle_beta   90.00
_cell.angle_gamma   90.00
#
_symmetry.space_group_name_H-M   'P 1'
#
loop_
_entity.id
_entity.type
_entity.pdbx_description
1 polymer ?
#
loop_
_entity_poly.entity_id
_entity_poly.type
_entity_poly.pdbx_seq_one_letter_code
_entity_poly.pdbx_strand_id
1 'polypeptide(L)'
;SPNSPCPAPSGLGGSVHYATMARSAVRPASLNLNRSRSLSNSNPDISGTPTSPDDEVRSIIGSKAADRSCNRMSSHTETPSFLQTLTGRLPTKKLFHEELALQWVVCSGSVREAALQQAWFFFELMVKSIVHHLYFADKLDAPRKNRFPERFMDDIAALVSTIASDIVSRFQKDTEMIERLNTSLAFFLNDLLCVMDRGFVFSLVKTYYKQVSSKLYSLPIPSTLVSLRLDFLRIVCSHEHYVTLNLPCSLLTPPASPSPSVSSATSQSSGFSTNVQDQKIANMFELSVPFRQQHYLAGLVLTELAVILDPEADSLFGLHKKVINMVHNLLSSHDSDPRYSDPQVKARVATLYLPLIGVIMESVPQLYDFTESHNQRGRPSCVAVEDCESEGGNMISQTVAMAIAGTSVPQLTRPTSFLLTSTASRQHSTFSADSSRNLLICLLWVLKNADESVLQKWFTDLSVLQLNRLLDLLYLCISCFEYKVK
;
A
#
# COMPACT_ATOMS: atom_id res chain seq x y z
N SER A 1 -24.82 25.91 56.44
CA SER A 1 -23.48 26.05 57.04
C SER A 1 -23.22 24.85 57.92
N PRO A 2 -22.02 24.24 58.03
CA PRO A 2 -20.65 24.62 57.60
C PRO A 2 -20.14 23.72 56.41
N ASN A 3 -19.05 23.89 55.65
CA ASN A 3 -17.63 24.33 55.76
C ASN A 3 -16.57 23.23 56.09
N SER A 4 -15.70 22.98 55.09
CA SER A 4 -14.34 22.32 55.07
C SER A 4 -14.24 20.78 54.85
N PRO A 5 -13.08 20.21 54.42
CA PRO A 5 -12.43 20.31 53.09
C PRO A 5 -12.01 18.92 52.47
N CYS A 6 -11.56 18.93 51.21
CA CYS A 6 -11.12 17.77 50.39
C CYS A 6 -9.85 17.06 50.90
N PRO A 7 -9.67 15.75 50.58
CA PRO A 7 -8.37 15.11 50.45
C PRO A 7 -8.03 14.76 48.98
N ALA A 8 -6.74 14.93 48.64
CA ALA A 8 -6.13 14.49 47.38
C ALA A 8 -5.79 12.98 47.42
N PRO A 9 -5.52 12.35 46.25
CA PRO A 9 -4.61 11.22 46.20
C PRO A 9 -3.39 11.50 45.30
N SER A 10 -2.23 11.42 45.95
CA SER A 10 -1.04 10.66 45.55
C SER A 10 -0.68 10.56 44.06
N GLY A 11 0.43 11.21 43.71
CA GLY A 11 1.11 11.05 42.45
C GLY A 11 1.80 9.69 42.29
N LEU A 12 1.75 9.19 41.05
CA LEU A 12 2.62 8.15 40.52
C LEU A 12 2.99 8.61 39.11
N GLY A 13 4.25 9.02 38.94
CA GLY A 13 4.84 9.32 37.65
C GLY A 13 4.99 8.03 36.83
N GLY A 14 4.27 7.96 35.72
CA GLY A 14 4.42 6.92 34.71
C GLY A 14 5.07 7.50 33.46
N SER A 15 6.31 7.09 33.20
CA SER A 15 7.03 7.32 31.95
C SER A 15 6.26 6.66 30.79
N VAL A 16 5.82 7.46 29.81
CA VAL A 16 5.15 7.01 28.59
C VAL A 16 6.22 6.39 27.68
N HIS A 17 6.39 5.08 27.75
CA HIS A 17 7.18 4.34 26.78
C HIS A 17 6.42 4.22 25.46
N TYR A 18 6.85 5.00 24.46
CA TYR A 18 6.55 4.70 23.05
C TYR A 18 7.32 3.43 22.66
N ALA A 19 6.61 2.31 22.61
CA ALA A 19 7.12 1.06 22.05
C ALA A 19 6.19 0.61 20.92
N THR A 20 6.70 0.68 19.69
CA THR A 20 6.07 0.13 18.49
C THR A 20 5.95 -1.39 18.63
N MET A 21 4.77 -1.87 18.99
CA MET A 21 4.40 -3.28 18.96
C MET A 21 3.55 -3.55 17.73
N ALA A 22 4.16 -4.00 16.64
CA ALA A 22 3.47 -4.70 15.55
C ALA A 22 4.47 -5.52 14.71
N ARG A 23 4.71 -6.77 15.10
CA ARG A 23 5.19 -7.83 14.20
C ARG A 23 4.52 -9.15 14.58
N SER A 24 3.47 -9.54 13.84
CA SER A 24 3.06 -10.94 13.79
C SER A 24 4.07 -11.70 12.91
N ALA A 25 4.95 -12.45 13.57
CA ALA A 25 5.87 -13.36 12.91
C ALA A 25 5.13 -14.63 12.49
N VAL A 26 4.80 -14.76 11.21
CA VAL A 26 4.52 -16.08 10.61
C VAL A 26 5.86 -16.63 10.12
N ARG A 27 6.44 -17.58 10.87
CA ARG A 27 7.51 -18.47 10.39
C ARG A 27 6.97 -19.90 10.38
N PRO A 28 7.24 -20.72 9.35
CA PRO A 28 7.03 -22.15 9.45
C PRO A 28 8.06 -22.74 10.43
N ALA A 29 7.56 -23.47 11.42
CA ALA A 29 8.36 -24.26 12.34
C ALA A 29 8.75 -25.58 11.67
N SER A 30 10.06 -25.83 11.53
CA SER A 30 10.74 -27.11 11.82
C SER A 30 12.06 -27.20 11.07
N LEU A 31 13.19 -27.06 11.75
CA LEU A 31 14.41 -27.83 11.46
C LEU A 31 15.21 -27.96 12.78
N ASN A 32 15.13 -29.15 13.37
CA ASN A 32 15.98 -29.59 14.47
C ASN A 32 17.41 -29.75 13.97
N LEU A 33 18.38 -29.08 14.60
CA LEU A 33 19.79 -29.40 14.46
C LEU A 33 20.40 -29.60 15.85
N ASN A 34 20.53 -30.88 16.20
CA ASN A 34 21.25 -31.38 17.36
C ASN A 34 22.74 -30.99 17.28
N ARG A 35 23.22 -30.40 18.38
CA ARG A 35 24.49 -30.72 19.08
C ARG A 35 25.69 -31.14 18.22
N SER A 36 26.71 -30.28 18.11
CA SER A 36 28.14 -30.65 18.13
C SER A 36 29.01 -29.42 18.39
N ARG A 37 29.62 -29.37 19.58
CA ARG A 37 30.69 -28.44 19.96
C ARG A 37 32.01 -29.00 19.44
N SER A 38 32.84 -28.17 18.80
CA SER A 38 34.30 -28.33 18.76
C SER A 38 34.93 -26.95 18.74
N LEU A 39 35.37 -26.48 19.90
CA LEU A 39 36.26 -25.33 20.07
C LEU A 39 37.69 -25.81 19.76
N SER A 40 38.37 -25.19 18.81
CA SER A 40 39.81 -25.37 18.62
C SER A 40 40.53 -24.16 19.21
N ASN A 41 41.23 -24.39 20.33
CA ASN A 41 42.13 -23.45 20.99
C ASN A 41 43.56 -23.86 20.67
N SER A 42 44.32 -22.97 20.04
CA SER A 42 45.77 -23.10 19.88
C SER A 42 46.46 -21.99 20.66
N ASN A 43 46.63 -22.19 21.96
CA ASN A 43 47.73 -21.60 22.73
C ASN A 43 47.97 -22.41 24.01
N PRO A 44 49.05 -23.19 24.13
CA PRO A 44 49.37 -23.94 25.33
C PRO A 44 50.43 -23.16 26.10
N ASP A 45 50.04 -22.32 27.07
CA ASP A 45 50.94 -21.90 28.17
C ASP A 45 50.28 -20.98 29.21
N ILE A 46 49.01 -21.24 29.57
CA ILE A 46 48.45 -20.68 30.82
C ILE A 46 47.63 -21.77 31.49
N SER A 47 48.30 -22.57 32.33
CA SER A 47 47.63 -23.41 33.31
C SER A 47 47.23 -22.56 34.51
N GLY A 48 45.93 -22.35 34.68
CA GLY A 48 45.35 -21.76 35.88
C GLY A 48 43.85 -21.99 35.87
N THR A 49 43.37 -22.88 36.73
CA THR A 49 41.94 -23.12 36.98
C THR A 49 41.33 -21.93 37.72
N PRO A 50 40.30 -21.24 37.20
CA PRO A 50 39.56 -20.28 37.99
C PRO A 50 38.44 -20.99 38.74
N THR A 51 38.50 -20.93 40.07
CA THR A 51 37.37 -21.19 40.96
C THR A 51 36.49 -19.95 41.01
N SER A 52 35.21 -20.12 40.69
CA SER A 52 34.09 -19.17 40.84
C SER A 52 34.00 -18.01 39.83
N PRO A 53 32.82 -17.79 39.19
CA PRO A 53 32.59 -16.76 38.17
C PRO A 53 32.52 -15.31 38.70
N ASP A 54 32.71 -15.09 40.01
CA ASP A 54 32.59 -13.76 40.63
C ASP A 54 33.91 -12.96 40.72
N ASP A 55 35.08 -13.60 40.54
CA ASP A 55 36.38 -12.91 40.65
C ASP A 55 36.79 -12.16 39.37
N GLU A 56 36.33 -12.61 38.20
CA GLU A 56 36.58 -11.92 36.92
C GLU A 56 35.89 -10.55 36.87
N VAL A 57 34.69 -10.45 37.47
CA VAL A 57 33.89 -9.22 37.51
C VAL A 57 34.52 -8.19 38.44
N ARG A 58 35.12 -8.62 39.56
CA ARG A 58 35.84 -7.72 40.49
C ARG A 58 37.14 -7.17 39.90
N SER A 59 37.87 -7.97 39.11
CA SER A 59 39.06 -7.53 38.38
C SER A 59 38.74 -6.45 37.34
N ILE A 60 37.63 -6.60 36.61
CA ILE A 60 37.22 -5.66 35.56
C ILE A 60 36.70 -4.33 36.15
N ILE A 61 36.03 -4.36 37.32
CA ILE A 61 35.49 -3.16 37.98
C ILE A 61 36.58 -2.37 38.72
N GLY A 62 37.59 -3.04 39.29
CA GLY A 62 38.71 -2.38 39.98
C GLY A 62 39.70 -1.65 39.06
N SER A 63 39.72 -1.99 37.77
CA SER A 63 40.72 -1.50 36.81
C SER A 63 40.34 -0.22 36.06
N LYS A 64 39.20 0.42 36.38
CA LYS A 64 38.68 1.62 35.68
C LYS A 64 38.56 2.86 36.57
N ALA A 65 39.50 3.06 37.48
CA ALA A 65 39.63 4.31 38.22
C ALA A 65 41.09 4.76 38.27
N ALA A 66 41.69 5.07 37.12
CA ALA A 66 42.85 5.94 37.03
C ALA A 66 42.98 6.45 35.59
N ASP A 67 43.14 7.77 35.48
CA ASP A 67 43.42 8.56 34.28
C ASP A 67 44.21 7.83 33.19
N ARG A 68 43.74 7.96 31.94
CA ARG A 68 44.59 8.29 30.79
C ARG A 68 43.77 8.56 29.53
N SER A 69 43.94 9.79 29.05
CA SER A 69 43.81 10.21 27.66
C SER A 69 44.39 9.16 26.71
N CYS A 70 43.57 8.69 25.76
CA CYS A 70 44.00 7.79 24.70
C CYS A 70 43.49 8.29 23.35
N ASN A 71 44.26 9.22 22.76
CA ASN A 71 44.48 9.25 21.32
C ASN A 71 44.92 7.85 20.88
N ARG A 72 44.06 7.12 20.15
CA ARG A 72 44.49 5.96 19.36
C ARG A 72 44.01 6.16 17.93
N MET A 73 44.84 6.88 17.19
CA MET A 73 44.80 7.05 15.75
C MET A 73 44.95 5.67 15.10
N SER A 74 43.93 5.20 14.40
CA SER A 74 44.07 4.21 13.33
C SER A 74 43.96 4.99 12.03
N SER A 75 45.12 5.41 11.51
CA SER A 75 45.23 6.03 10.20
C SER A 75 45.72 4.97 9.22
N HIS A 76 44.79 4.34 8.49
CA HIS A 76 45.11 3.79 7.19
C HIS A 76 44.12 4.36 6.17
N THR A 77 44.68 5.23 5.34
CA THR A 77 44.12 5.84 4.12
C THR A 77 42.85 6.66 4.26
N GLU A 78 43.00 7.87 4.81
CA GLU A 78 42.26 9.01 4.26
C GLU A 78 43.26 9.92 3.57
N THR A 79 43.10 10.11 2.27
CA THR A 79 43.71 11.24 1.56
C THR A 79 42.80 12.44 1.84
N PRO A 80 43.12 13.35 2.78
CA PRO A 80 42.35 14.57 2.91
C PRO A 80 42.60 15.36 1.63
N SER A 81 41.52 15.76 0.96
CA SER A 81 41.59 16.76 -0.10
C SER A 81 42.35 17.97 0.44
N PHE A 82 43.52 18.26 -0.13
CA PHE A 82 44.45 19.33 0.25
C PHE A 82 43.78 20.72 0.39
N LEU A 83 42.61 20.91 -0.22
CA LEU A 83 41.82 22.14 -0.15
C LEU A 83 41.02 22.31 1.16
N GLN A 84 40.84 21.27 1.97
CA GLN A 84 40.08 21.38 3.23
C GLN A 84 40.85 22.14 4.32
N THR A 85 42.18 22.13 4.25
CA THR A 85 43.07 22.85 5.18
C THR A 85 43.09 24.36 4.94
N LEU A 86 42.72 24.84 3.75
CA LEU A 86 42.74 26.28 3.41
C LEU A 86 41.46 27.03 3.83
N THR A 87 40.42 26.35 4.31
CA THR A 87 39.11 26.96 4.62
C THR A 87 38.70 26.89 6.10
N GLY A 88 39.58 26.45 7.00
CA GLY A 88 39.39 26.60 8.45
C GLY A 88 38.17 25.87 9.05
N ARG A 89 37.58 24.88 8.37
CA ARG A 89 36.49 24.08 8.96
C ARG A 89 37.07 22.93 9.79
N LEU A 90 36.73 22.91 11.09
CA LEU A 90 36.99 21.76 11.98
C LEU A 90 36.44 20.46 11.35
N PRO A 91 37.00 19.27 11.69
CA PRO A 91 36.44 18.00 11.25
C PRO A 91 35.04 17.87 11.83
N THR A 92 34.03 18.15 11.01
CA THR A 92 32.64 17.82 11.36
C THR A 92 32.59 16.31 11.48
N LYS A 93 32.27 15.78 12.68
CA LYS A 93 32.00 14.35 12.85
C LYS A 93 30.97 13.95 11.79
N LYS A 94 31.40 13.19 10.78
CA LYS A 94 30.54 12.75 9.69
C LYS A 94 29.45 11.84 10.27
N LEU A 95 28.19 12.16 10.01
CA LEU A 95 27.08 11.31 10.43
C LEU A 95 27.04 10.08 9.53
N PHE A 96 26.93 8.89 10.12
CA PHE A 96 27.01 7.63 9.37
C PHE A 96 25.93 7.53 8.28
N HIS A 97 24.68 7.89 8.57
CA HIS A 97 23.59 7.82 7.58
C HIS A 97 23.78 8.80 6.43
N GLU A 98 24.35 9.99 6.69
CA GLU A 98 24.66 10.97 5.64
C GLU A 98 25.75 10.45 4.72
N GLU A 99 26.85 9.93 5.29
CA GLU A 99 27.94 9.37 4.49
C GLU A 99 27.51 8.09 3.76
N LEU A 100 26.69 7.23 4.38
CA LEU A 100 26.16 6.03 3.74
C LEU A 100 25.28 6.38 2.53
N ALA A 101 24.37 7.35 2.66
CA ALA A 101 23.53 7.79 1.55
C ALA A 101 24.38 8.38 0.41
N LEU A 102 25.30 9.29 0.73
CA LEU A 102 26.19 9.91 -0.24
C LEU A 102 27.06 8.87 -0.97
N GLN A 103 27.71 7.98 -0.23
CA GLN A 103 28.58 6.96 -0.83
C GLN A 103 27.78 5.98 -1.69
N TRP A 104 26.56 5.63 -1.30
CA TRP A 104 25.73 4.76 -2.13
C TRP A 104 25.29 5.46 -3.43
N VAL A 105 24.97 6.75 -3.38
CA VAL A 105 24.66 7.53 -4.59
C VAL A 105 25.85 7.58 -5.56
N VAL A 106 27.06 7.74 -5.04
CA VAL A 106 28.28 7.92 -5.86
C VAL A 106 28.95 6.60 -6.24
N CYS A 107 28.63 5.49 -5.56
CA CYS A 107 29.27 4.21 -5.83
C CYS A 107 28.98 3.70 -7.25
N SER A 108 29.96 3.03 -7.85
CA SER A 108 29.89 2.50 -9.21
C SER A 108 30.60 1.14 -9.33
N GLY A 109 30.41 0.47 -10.46
CA GLY A 109 31.02 -0.84 -10.72
C GLY A 109 30.54 -1.94 -9.77
N SER A 110 31.44 -2.87 -9.44
CA SER A 110 31.14 -4.06 -8.63
C SER A 110 30.65 -3.73 -7.21
N VAL A 111 31.11 -2.62 -6.63
CA VAL A 111 30.69 -2.18 -5.29
C VAL A 111 29.20 -1.81 -5.29
N ARG A 112 28.75 -1.09 -6.32
CA ARG A 112 27.32 -0.76 -6.47
C ARG A 112 26.47 -2.01 -6.66
N GLU A 113 26.91 -2.95 -7.49
CA GLU A 113 26.19 -4.20 -7.70
C GLU A 113 26.04 -5.01 -6.41
N ALA A 114 27.12 -5.14 -5.63
CA ALA A 114 27.07 -5.80 -4.33
C ALA A 114 26.14 -5.06 -3.33
N ALA A 115 26.16 -3.71 -3.35
CA ALA A 115 25.28 -2.91 -2.52
C ALA A 115 23.80 -3.11 -2.89
N LEU A 116 23.47 -3.17 -4.18
CA LEU A 116 22.11 -3.42 -4.65
C LEU A 116 21.61 -4.83 -4.29
N GLN A 117 22.48 -5.85 -4.33
CA GLN A 117 22.13 -7.20 -3.88
C GLN A 117 21.78 -7.27 -2.39
N GLN A 118 22.37 -6.41 -1.57
CA GLN A 118 22.12 -6.33 -0.12
C GLN A 118 21.42 -5.03 0.28
N ALA A 119 20.60 -4.46 -0.61
CA ALA A 119 19.98 -3.15 -0.38
C ALA A 119 19.16 -3.09 0.92
N TRP A 120 18.45 -4.17 1.25
CA TRP A 120 17.66 -4.28 2.49
C TRP A 120 18.48 -3.96 3.75
N PHE A 121 19.73 -4.43 3.80
CA PHE A 121 20.62 -4.25 4.95
C PHE A 121 21.03 -2.79 5.09
N PHE A 122 21.46 -2.17 3.98
CA PHE A 122 21.92 -0.78 3.99
C PHE A 122 20.78 0.19 4.28
N PHE A 123 19.58 -0.06 3.75
CA PHE A 123 18.40 0.73 4.09
C PHE A 123 18.03 0.62 5.58
N GLU A 124 17.97 -0.59 6.13
CA GLU A 124 17.65 -0.79 7.56
C GLU A 124 18.72 -0.14 8.45
N LEU A 125 20.00 -0.28 8.09
CA LEU A 125 21.11 0.34 8.80
C LEU A 125 21.04 1.88 8.75
N MET A 126 20.68 2.44 7.59
CA MET A 126 20.49 3.88 7.42
C MET A 126 19.35 4.39 8.32
N VAL A 127 18.19 3.74 8.32
CA VAL A 127 17.04 4.10 9.18
C VAL A 127 17.43 4.03 10.66
N LYS A 128 18.10 2.95 11.10
CA LYS A 128 18.57 2.83 12.49
C LYS A 128 19.54 3.95 12.87
N SER A 129 20.47 4.29 11.98
CA SER A 129 21.42 5.40 12.19
C SER A 129 20.72 6.77 12.24
N ILE A 130 19.70 6.99 11.39
CA ILE A 130 18.86 8.20 11.42
C ILE A 130 18.16 8.32 12.79
N VAL A 131 17.44 7.28 13.22
CA VAL A 131 16.71 7.28 14.50
C VAL A 131 17.66 7.51 15.67
N HIS A 132 18.80 6.82 15.67
CA HIS A 132 19.82 6.96 16.70
C HIS A 132 20.36 8.41 16.74
N HIS A 133 20.65 9.02 15.60
CA HIS A 133 21.06 10.43 15.55
C HIS A 133 19.98 11.37 16.12
N LEU A 134 18.71 11.19 15.72
CA LEU A 134 17.62 12.02 16.23
C LEU A 134 17.45 11.91 17.74
N TYR A 135 17.62 10.71 18.30
CA TYR A 135 17.56 10.49 19.74
C TYR A 135 18.70 11.23 20.48
N PHE A 136 19.96 11.02 20.06
CA PHE A 136 21.10 11.66 20.72
C PHE A 136 21.22 13.17 20.49
N ALA A 137 20.63 13.67 19.40
CA ALA A 137 20.58 15.10 19.10
C ALA A 137 19.33 15.80 19.70
N ASP A 138 18.49 15.07 20.42
CA ASP A 138 17.22 15.56 20.99
C ASP A 138 16.28 16.20 19.94
N LYS A 139 16.24 15.60 18.75
CA LYS A 139 15.45 16.07 17.59
C LYS A 139 14.22 15.22 17.30
N LEU A 140 13.93 14.21 18.13
CA LEU A 140 12.76 13.35 17.95
C LEU A 140 11.45 14.12 18.09
N ASP A 141 11.42 15.16 18.94
CA ASP A 141 10.24 16.02 19.13
C ASP A 141 10.26 17.26 18.22
N ALA A 142 11.38 17.54 17.56
CA ALA A 142 11.48 18.64 16.62
C ALA A 142 10.52 18.42 15.43
N PRO A 143 9.97 19.51 14.84
CA PRO A 143 9.17 19.42 13.62
C PRO A 143 9.91 18.65 12.53
N ARG A 144 9.25 17.68 11.89
CA ARG A 144 9.90 16.76 10.92
C ARG A 144 10.68 17.48 9.82
N LYS A 145 10.20 18.64 9.38
CA LYS A 145 10.84 19.50 8.35
C LYS A 145 12.22 20.03 8.75
N ASN A 146 12.50 20.13 10.05
CA ASN A 146 13.72 20.76 10.57
C ASN A 146 14.72 19.72 11.13
N ARG A 147 14.43 18.42 10.99
CA ARG A 147 15.24 17.35 11.57
C ARG A 147 16.56 17.13 10.83
N PHE A 148 16.55 17.33 9.51
CA PHE A 148 17.64 16.97 8.61
C PHE A 148 18.09 18.15 7.74
N PRO A 149 19.38 18.22 7.36
CA PRO A 149 19.86 19.20 6.41
C PRO A 149 19.39 18.89 4.98
N GLU A 150 19.13 19.92 4.19
CA GLU A 150 18.63 19.80 2.80
C GLU A 150 19.52 18.90 1.93
N ARG A 151 20.84 19.03 2.06
CA ARG A 151 21.80 18.17 1.35
C ARG A 151 21.56 16.68 1.56
N PHE A 152 21.29 16.24 2.80
CA PHE A 152 21.00 14.84 3.07
C PHE A 152 19.67 14.41 2.44
N MET A 153 18.68 15.30 2.43
CA MET A 153 17.40 15.06 1.74
C MET A 153 17.61 14.85 0.24
N ASP A 154 18.48 15.66 -0.38
CA ASP A 154 18.84 15.55 -1.80
C ASP A 154 19.54 14.22 -2.10
N ASP A 155 20.47 13.79 -1.24
CA ASP A 155 21.16 12.51 -1.38
C ASP A 155 20.15 11.34 -1.32
N ILE A 156 19.17 11.38 -0.41
CA ILE A 156 18.09 10.40 -0.34
C ILE A 156 17.22 10.42 -1.60
N ALA A 157 16.85 11.60 -2.09
CA ALA A 157 16.07 11.73 -3.32
C ALA A 157 16.81 11.17 -4.54
N ALA A 158 18.11 11.47 -4.67
CA ALA A 158 18.98 10.94 -5.71
C ALA A 158 19.12 9.41 -5.63
N LEU A 159 19.24 8.86 -4.42
CA LEU A 159 19.32 7.42 -4.19
C LEU A 159 18.03 6.71 -4.64
N VAL A 160 16.87 7.20 -4.19
CA VAL A 160 15.56 6.64 -4.57
C VAL A 160 15.35 6.72 -6.08
N SER A 161 15.70 7.85 -6.70
CA SER A 161 15.61 8.03 -8.15
C SER A 161 16.52 7.07 -8.92
N THR A 162 17.75 6.87 -8.46
CA THR A 162 18.71 5.94 -9.08
C THR A 162 18.21 4.49 -8.99
N ILE A 163 17.72 4.08 -7.82
CA ILE A 163 17.19 2.73 -7.61
C ILE A 163 15.91 2.50 -8.42
N ALA A 164 15.01 3.48 -8.50
CA ALA A 164 13.82 3.38 -9.35
C ALA A 164 14.20 3.20 -10.83
N SER A 165 15.24 3.89 -11.31
CA SER A 165 15.77 3.71 -12.67
C SER A 165 16.39 2.31 -12.87
N ASP A 166 17.07 1.76 -11.85
CA ASP A 166 17.60 0.39 -11.89
C ASP A 166 16.48 -0.65 -11.97
N ILE A 167 15.41 -0.48 -11.19
CA ILE A 167 14.20 -1.32 -11.25
C ILE A 167 13.63 -1.33 -12.67
N VAL A 168 13.43 -0.15 -13.27
CA VAL A 168 12.84 -0.01 -14.60
C VAL A 168 13.74 -0.55 -15.72
N SER A 169 15.06 -0.47 -15.57
CA SER A 169 16.00 -0.92 -16.61
C SER A 169 16.34 -2.40 -16.55
N ARG A 170 16.15 -3.05 -15.40
CA ARG A 170 16.60 -4.43 -15.15
C ARG A 170 15.48 -5.44 -14.84
N PHE A 171 14.22 -5.02 -14.71
CA PHE A 171 13.11 -5.91 -14.34
C PHE A 171 12.91 -7.15 -15.24
N GLN A 172 13.42 -7.15 -16.48
CA GLN A 172 13.38 -8.32 -17.39
C GLN A 172 14.68 -9.13 -17.39
N LYS A 173 15.76 -8.60 -16.85
CA LYS A 173 17.09 -9.23 -16.87
C LYS A 173 17.34 -10.06 -15.62
N ASP A 174 16.97 -9.51 -14.46
CA ASP A 174 17.19 -10.13 -13.15
C ASP A 174 15.97 -9.88 -12.25
N THR A 175 14.88 -10.59 -12.52
CA THR A 175 13.59 -10.37 -11.86
C THR A 175 13.69 -10.54 -10.34
N GLU A 176 14.39 -11.57 -9.88
CA GLU A 176 14.49 -11.93 -8.47
C GLU A 176 15.22 -10.87 -7.64
N MET A 177 16.32 -10.33 -8.18
CA MET A 177 17.05 -9.22 -7.56
C MET A 177 16.20 -7.95 -7.55
N ILE A 178 15.48 -7.66 -8.63
CA ILE A 178 14.65 -6.45 -8.75
C ILE A 178 13.42 -6.52 -7.85
N GLU A 179 12.80 -7.68 -7.66
CA GLU A 179 11.71 -7.87 -6.69
C GLU A 179 12.20 -7.60 -5.26
N ARG A 180 13.39 -8.07 -4.88
CA ARG A 180 14.01 -7.78 -3.58
C ARG A 180 14.35 -6.30 -3.43
N LEU A 181 14.94 -5.69 -4.45
CA LEU A 181 15.29 -4.28 -4.44
C LEU A 181 14.06 -3.39 -4.31
N ASN A 182 13.01 -3.68 -5.07
CA ASN A 182 11.71 -3.01 -5.02
C ASN A 182 11.06 -3.12 -3.63
N THR A 183 11.08 -4.32 -3.05
CA THR A 183 10.58 -4.58 -1.69
C THR A 183 11.37 -3.80 -0.65
N SER A 184 12.70 -3.81 -0.75
CA SER A 184 13.60 -3.11 0.18
C SER A 184 13.40 -1.61 0.14
N LEU A 185 13.28 -1.04 -1.07
CA LEU A 185 12.97 0.38 -1.26
C LEU A 185 11.60 0.75 -0.67
N ALA A 186 10.59 -0.10 -0.87
CA ALA A 186 9.25 0.16 -0.34
C ALA A 186 9.24 0.17 1.20
N PHE A 187 9.92 -0.77 1.85
CA PHE A 187 10.07 -0.78 3.31
C PHE A 187 10.86 0.44 3.81
N PHE A 188 11.93 0.81 3.10
CA PHE A 188 12.68 2.01 3.43
C PHE A 188 11.80 3.26 3.43
N LEU A 189 11.03 3.50 2.36
CA LEU A 189 10.12 4.65 2.28
C LEU A 189 8.99 4.58 3.31
N ASN A 190 8.48 3.38 3.61
CA ASN A 190 7.53 3.20 4.70
C ASN A 190 8.13 3.65 6.05
N ASP A 191 9.36 3.26 6.36
CA ASP A 191 10.02 3.63 7.61
C ASP A 191 10.35 5.14 7.66
N LEU A 192 10.68 5.76 6.52
CA LEU A 192 10.90 7.19 6.44
C LEU A 192 9.66 8.03 6.80
N LEU A 193 8.44 7.52 6.61
CA LEU A 193 7.19 8.20 7.00
C LEU A 193 7.11 8.47 8.52
N CYS A 194 7.83 7.70 9.33
CA CYS A 194 7.91 7.88 10.78
C CYS A 194 8.86 9.01 11.16
N VAL A 195 10.01 9.12 10.47
CA VAL A 195 11.15 9.95 10.89
C VAL A 195 11.31 11.26 10.11
N MET A 196 10.99 11.29 8.81
CA MET A 196 11.19 12.42 7.91
C MET A 196 9.89 13.17 7.59
N ASP A 197 9.99 14.34 6.95
CA ASP A 197 8.81 15.07 6.49
C ASP A 197 7.97 14.22 5.52
N ARG A 198 6.67 14.09 5.81
CA ARG A 198 5.76 13.22 5.04
C ARG A 198 5.54 13.73 3.62
N GLY A 199 5.56 15.05 3.42
CA GLY A 199 5.45 15.65 2.09
C GLY A 199 6.68 15.31 1.23
N PHE A 200 7.87 15.37 1.82
CA PHE A 200 9.09 14.89 1.18
C PHE A 200 9.00 13.40 0.82
N VAL A 201 8.60 12.53 1.76
CA VAL A 201 8.49 11.08 1.46
C VAL A 201 7.45 10.79 0.37
N PHE A 202 6.32 11.51 0.35
CA PHE A 202 5.35 11.41 -0.75
C PHE A 202 5.95 11.84 -2.10
N SER A 203 6.86 12.82 -2.12
CA SER A 203 7.58 13.18 -3.34
C SER A 203 8.50 12.06 -3.85
N LEU A 204 9.09 11.28 -2.93
CA LEU A 204 9.89 10.08 -3.27
C LEU A 204 9.01 8.97 -3.85
N VAL A 205 7.88 8.67 -3.20
CA VAL A 205 6.86 7.74 -3.69
C VAL A 205 6.38 8.15 -5.09
N LYS A 206 6.11 9.44 -5.30
CA LYS A 206 5.73 9.99 -6.60
C LYS A 206 6.81 9.82 -7.65
N THR A 207 8.07 10.04 -7.29
CA THR A 207 9.22 9.88 -8.18
C THR A 207 9.33 8.43 -8.65
N TYR A 208 9.32 7.47 -7.71
CA TYR A 208 9.28 6.04 -8.03
C TYR A 208 8.11 5.70 -8.96
N TYR A 209 6.89 6.10 -8.57
CA TYR A 209 5.68 5.76 -9.31
C TYR A 209 5.70 6.33 -10.73
N LYS A 210 6.16 7.57 -10.92
CA LYS A 210 6.31 8.22 -12.23
C LYS A 210 7.33 7.50 -13.10
N GLN A 211 8.49 7.13 -12.55
CA GLN A 211 9.52 6.43 -13.31
C GLN A 211 9.04 5.07 -13.79
N VAL A 212 8.46 4.26 -12.90
CA VAL A 212 7.91 2.95 -13.30
C VAL A 212 6.80 3.12 -14.34
N SER A 213 5.88 4.07 -14.12
CA SER A 213 4.80 4.41 -15.07
C SER A 213 5.31 4.80 -16.46
N SER A 214 6.40 5.55 -16.55
CA SER A 214 6.92 6.05 -17.83
C SER A 214 7.30 4.92 -18.80
N LYS A 215 7.72 3.76 -18.29
CA LYS A 215 8.12 2.62 -19.11
C LYS A 215 6.93 1.76 -19.55
N LEU A 216 5.80 1.78 -18.83
CA LEU A 216 4.64 0.92 -19.12
C LEU A 216 4.14 1.04 -20.57
N TYR A 217 4.03 2.27 -21.10
CA TYR A 217 3.52 2.51 -22.47
C TYR A 217 4.42 1.96 -23.58
N SER A 218 5.69 1.67 -23.27
CA SER A 218 6.66 1.13 -24.23
C SER A 218 6.72 -0.41 -24.23
N LEU A 219 5.95 -1.08 -23.36
CA LEU A 219 6.04 -2.53 -23.17
C LEU A 219 4.89 -3.28 -23.82
N PRO A 220 5.17 -4.41 -24.49
CA PRO A 220 4.13 -5.28 -25.01
C PRO A 220 3.37 -6.01 -23.88
N ILE A 221 4.04 -6.31 -22.76
CA ILE A 221 3.43 -6.97 -21.60
C ILE A 221 3.87 -6.20 -20.34
N PRO A 222 3.03 -5.30 -19.79
CA PRO A 222 3.38 -4.47 -18.64
C PRO A 222 3.22 -5.18 -17.28
N SER A 223 2.74 -6.44 -17.27
CA SER A 223 2.30 -7.14 -16.05
C SER A 223 3.37 -7.24 -14.95
N THR A 224 4.65 -7.46 -15.30
CA THR A 224 5.74 -7.53 -14.31
C THR A 224 5.96 -6.19 -13.60
N LEU A 225 6.00 -5.07 -14.33
CA LEU A 225 6.17 -3.75 -13.72
C LEU A 225 4.94 -3.33 -12.91
N VAL A 226 3.74 -3.65 -13.37
CA VAL A 226 2.51 -3.41 -12.59
C VAL A 226 2.51 -4.27 -11.33
N SER A 227 2.94 -5.53 -11.41
CA SER A 227 3.10 -6.41 -10.25
C SER A 227 4.07 -5.81 -9.21
N LEU A 228 5.22 -5.27 -9.63
CA LEU A 228 6.18 -4.59 -8.75
C LEU A 228 5.57 -3.33 -8.11
N ARG A 229 4.80 -2.55 -8.87
CA ARG A 229 4.07 -1.38 -8.34
C ARG A 229 3.05 -1.77 -7.28
N LEU A 230 2.31 -2.85 -7.49
CA LEU A 230 1.35 -3.36 -6.51
C LEU A 230 2.07 -3.80 -5.23
N ASP A 231 3.22 -4.47 -5.33
CA ASP A 231 4.00 -4.85 -4.13
C ASP A 231 4.54 -3.63 -3.38
N PHE A 232 5.05 -2.64 -4.12
CA PHE A 232 5.53 -1.40 -3.57
C PHE A 232 4.41 -0.65 -2.83
N LEU A 233 3.26 -0.46 -3.49
CA LEU A 233 2.09 0.21 -2.89
C LEU A 233 1.55 -0.55 -1.69
N ARG A 234 1.47 -1.88 -1.75
CA ARG A 234 1.03 -2.72 -0.64
C ARG A 234 1.87 -2.45 0.62
N ILE A 235 3.19 -2.34 0.48
CA ILE A 235 4.10 -2.08 1.60
C ILE A 235 3.94 -0.64 2.10
N VAL A 236 4.03 0.35 1.22
CA VAL A 236 3.91 1.78 1.62
C VAL A 236 2.55 2.08 2.25
N CYS A 237 1.48 1.45 1.76
CA CYS A 237 0.13 1.63 2.29
C CYS A 237 -0.12 0.85 3.59
N SER A 238 0.76 -0.09 3.97
CA SER A 238 0.67 -0.82 5.24
C SER A 238 1.14 0.00 6.45
N HIS A 239 1.56 1.25 6.23
CA HIS A 239 1.99 2.15 7.29
C HIS A 239 0.91 2.35 8.36
N GLU A 240 1.31 2.34 9.63
CA GLU A 240 0.40 2.39 10.79
C GLU A 240 -0.53 3.61 10.82
N HIS A 241 -0.13 4.70 10.16
CA HIS A 241 -0.90 5.94 10.06
C HIS A 241 -1.54 6.16 8.67
N TYR A 242 -1.73 5.10 7.88
CA TYR A 242 -2.30 5.18 6.52
C TYR A 242 -3.54 6.08 6.42
N VAL A 243 -4.52 5.92 7.33
CA VAL A 243 -5.75 6.73 7.29
C VAL A 243 -5.43 8.21 7.48
N THR A 244 -4.66 8.56 8.52
CA THR A 244 -4.25 9.95 8.79
C THR A 244 -3.44 10.55 7.64
N LEU A 245 -2.63 9.74 6.95
CA LEU A 245 -1.85 10.16 5.78
C LEU A 245 -2.71 10.48 4.55
N ASN A 246 -3.92 9.92 4.47
CA ASN A 246 -4.85 10.14 3.36
C ASN A 246 -5.96 11.14 3.70
N LEU A 247 -6.19 11.48 4.97
CA LEU A 247 -7.19 12.48 5.30
C LEU A 247 -6.66 13.87 4.91
N PRO A 248 -7.51 14.77 4.36
CA PRO A 248 -7.13 16.15 4.16
C PRO A 248 -6.70 16.69 5.52
N CYS A 249 -5.44 17.13 5.65
CA CYS A 249 -5.06 17.98 6.76
C CYS A 249 -5.97 19.21 6.67
N SER A 250 -6.97 19.32 7.54
CA SER A 250 -7.88 20.49 7.62
C SER A 250 -7.17 21.81 7.98
N LEU A 251 -5.83 21.87 7.88
CA LEU A 251 -4.98 22.98 8.29
C LEU A 251 -4.51 23.91 7.16
N LEU A 252 -4.94 23.71 5.91
CA LEU A 252 -4.57 24.60 4.79
C LEU A 252 -5.75 25.33 4.14
N THR A 253 -6.85 25.50 4.88
CA THR A 253 -7.63 26.72 4.69
C THR A 253 -7.13 27.70 5.76
N PRO A 254 -6.59 28.88 5.39
CA PRO A 254 -6.39 29.91 6.39
C PRO A 254 -7.74 30.16 7.08
N PRO A 255 -7.79 30.43 8.40
CA PRO A 255 -9.02 30.91 9.01
C PRO A 255 -9.51 32.07 8.15
N ALA A 256 -10.76 31.99 7.69
CA ALA A 256 -11.37 33.07 6.92
C ALA A 256 -11.16 34.36 7.72
N SER A 257 -10.30 35.23 7.21
CA SER A 257 -10.00 36.50 7.86
C SER A 257 -11.33 37.25 8.01
N PRO A 258 -11.71 37.72 9.21
CA PRO A 258 -12.84 38.60 9.37
C PRO A 258 -12.38 39.99 8.96
N SER A 259 -12.24 40.24 7.66
CA SER A 259 -11.89 41.55 7.14
C SER A 259 -12.72 41.80 5.89
N PRO A 260 -13.76 42.64 5.98
CA PRO A 260 -14.57 42.98 4.82
C PRO A 260 -13.78 43.94 3.96
N SER A 261 -13.10 43.42 2.93
CA SER A 261 -12.51 44.25 1.89
C SER A 261 -13.57 44.52 0.83
N VAL A 262 -14.10 45.74 0.84
CA VAL A 262 -14.98 46.27 -0.20
C VAL A 262 -14.12 46.54 -1.44
N SER A 263 -14.07 45.60 -2.40
CA SER A 263 -13.81 45.83 -3.84
C SER A 263 -13.48 44.52 -4.56
N SER A 264 -14.50 43.75 -4.91
CA SER A 264 -14.47 42.83 -6.04
C SER A 264 -15.89 42.62 -6.56
N ALA A 265 -16.35 43.60 -7.32
CA ALA A 265 -17.61 43.57 -8.06
C ALA A 265 -17.51 42.60 -9.26
N THR A 266 -17.35 41.31 -8.99
CA THR A 266 -17.76 40.19 -9.87
C THR A 266 -18.03 38.97 -8.98
N SER A 267 -19.02 39.07 -8.10
CA SER A 267 -19.52 37.95 -7.31
C SER A 267 -21.01 37.78 -7.59
N GLN A 268 -21.33 37.06 -8.65
CA GLN A 268 -22.66 36.49 -8.90
C GLN A 268 -22.65 35.02 -8.46
N SER A 269 -22.32 34.75 -7.19
CA SER A 269 -22.46 33.39 -6.61
C SER A 269 -22.49 33.40 -5.08
N SER A 270 -23.30 34.27 -4.48
CA SER A 270 -23.60 34.25 -3.04
C SER A 270 -25.06 33.83 -2.75
N GLY A 271 -25.55 32.81 -3.49
CA GLY A 271 -26.88 32.22 -3.31
C GLY A 271 -26.99 30.73 -3.69
N PHE A 272 -25.87 30.01 -3.78
CA PHE A 272 -25.81 28.65 -4.35
C PHE A 272 -24.94 27.72 -3.50
N SER A 273 -25.31 27.55 -2.23
CA SER A 273 -24.56 26.70 -1.28
C SER A 273 -24.84 25.20 -1.47
N THR A 274 -25.99 24.83 -2.04
CA THR A 274 -26.36 23.43 -2.27
C THR A 274 -25.50 22.80 -3.37
N ASN A 275 -25.50 23.36 -4.57
CA ASN A 275 -24.79 22.78 -5.71
C ASN A 275 -23.27 22.70 -5.57
N VAL A 276 -22.63 23.61 -4.82
CA VAL A 276 -21.19 23.49 -4.51
C VAL A 276 -20.94 22.30 -3.57
N GLN A 277 -21.86 22.03 -2.66
CA GLN A 277 -21.82 20.87 -1.77
C GLN A 277 -22.30 19.58 -2.46
N ASP A 278 -23.17 19.69 -3.46
CA ASP A 278 -23.60 18.60 -4.35
C ASP A 278 -22.44 18.12 -5.23
N GLN A 279 -21.76 19.04 -5.92
CA GLN A 279 -20.57 18.72 -6.71
C GLN A 279 -19.45 18.14 -5.83
N LYS A 280 -19.29 18.63 -4.60
CA LYS A 280 -18.32 18.09 -3.65
C LYS A 280 -18.62 16.63 -3.29
N ILE A 281 -19.88 16.26 -3.12
CA ILE A 281 -20.27 14.88 -2.80
C ILE A 281 -20.10 13.98 -4.02
N ALA A 282 -20.52 14.40 -5.22
CA ALA A 282 -20.29 13.64 -6.44
C ALA A 282 -18.80 13.34 -6.66
N ASN A 283 -17.92 14.34 -6.44
CA ASN A 283 -16.47 14.19 -6.55
C ASN A 283 -15.87 13.18 -5.54
N MET A 284 -16.58 12.81 -4.47
CA MET A 284 -16.12 11.78 -3.52
C MET A 284 -16.30 10.36 -4.05
N PHE A 285 -17.27 10.12 -4.94
CA PHE A 285 -17.52 8.82 -5.56
C PHE A 285 -16.79 8.64 -6.89
N GLU A 286 -16.21 9.72 -7.43
CA GLU A 286 -15.40 9.67 -8.63
C GLU A 286 -13.91 9.64 -8.28
N LEU A 287 -13.14 8.80 -8.98
CA LEU A 287 -11.68 8.80 -8.90
C LEU A 287 -11.05 9.99 -9.64
N SER A 288 -11.53 11.19 -9.32
CA SER A 288 -11.19 12.44 -9.96
C SER A 288 -9.74 12.87 -9.67
N VAL A 289 -9.20 13.80 -10.45
CA VAL A 289 -7.88 14.39 -10.18
C VAL A 289 -7.82 15.04 -8.78
N PRO A 290 -8.80 15.85 -8.35
CA PRO A 290 -8.84 16.39 -6.99
C PRO A 290 -8.84 15.30 -5.91
N PHE A 291 -9.64 14.23 -6.08
CA PHE A 291 -9.67 13.12 -5.13
C PHE A 291 -8.28 12.48 -4.97
N ARG A 292 -7.61 12.18 -6.09
CA ARG A 292 -6.27 11.56 -6.09
C ARG A 292 -5.19 12.48 -5.52
N GLN A 293 -5.36 13.80 -5.60
CA GLN A 293 -4.42 14.74 -4.97
C GLN A 293 -4.65 14.86 -3.46
N GLN A 294 -5.91 14.85 -3.04
CA GLN A 294 -6.30 14.96 -1.64
C GLN A 294 -6.00 13.68 -0.85
N HIS A 295 -6.30 12.53 -1.43
CA HIS A 295 -6.17 11.21 -0.84
C HIS A 295 -5.07 10.43 -1.55
N TYR A 296 -3.82 10.89 -1.47
CA TYR A 296 -2.76 10.46 -2.39
C TYR A 296 -2.54 8.94 -2.45
N LEU A 297 -2.30 8.26 -1.32
CA LEU A 297 -2.03 6.81 -1.32
C LEU A 297 -3.29 5.99 -1.66
N ALA A 298 -4.45 6.37 -1.13
CA ALA A 298 -5.73 5.73 -1.46
C ALA A 298 -6.07 5.91 -2.94
N GLY A 299 -5.84 7.10 -3.49
CA GLY A 299 -6.00 7.44 -4.89
C GLY A 299 -5.09 6.60 -5.79
N LEU A 300 -3.82 6.39 -5.42
CA LEU A 300 -2.93 5.47 -6.15
C LEU A 300 -3.46 4.04 -6.15
N VAL A 301 -3.84 3.51 -4.98
CA VAL A 301 -4.37 2.14 -4.82
C VAL A 301 -5.64 1.94 -5.65
N LEU A 302 -6.60 2.86 -5.57
CA LEU A 302 -7.86 2.79 -6.32
C LEU A 302 -7.65 3.01 -7.83
N THR A 303 -6.62 3.78 -8.22
CA THR A 303 -6.25 3.92 -9.65
C THR A 303 -5.72 2.60 -10.21
N GLU A 304 -4.84 1.90 -9.48
CA GLU A 304 -4.39 0.57 -9.92
C GLU A 304 -5.56 -0.40 -10.01
N LEU A 305 -6.48 -0.37 -9.02
CA LEU A 305 -7.66 -1.22 -9.05
C LEU A 305 -8.51 -0.96 -10.29
N ALA A 306 -8.86 0.31 -10.55
CA ALA A 306 -9.67 0.69 -11.70
C ALA A 306 -9.03 0.27 -13.03
N VAL A 307 -7.72 0.48 -13.19
CA VAL A 307 -7.00 0.12 -14.43
C VAL A 307 -6.90 -1.40 -14.62
N ILE A 308 -6.70 -2.16 -13.54
CA ILE A 308 -6.54 -3.63 -13.63
C ILE A 308 -7.90 -4.34 -13.81
N LEU A 309 -8.98 -3.78 -13.27
CA LEU A 309 -10.33 -4.31 -13.42
C LEU A 309 -11.04 -3.81 -14.70
N ASP A 310 -10.41 -2.93 -15.48
CA ASP A 310 -10.96 -2.48 -16.76
C ASP A 310 -11.14 -3.67 -17.73
N PRO A 311 -12.36 -3.93 -18.25
CA PRO A 311 -12.63 -5.00 -19.20
C PRO A 311 -11.82 -4.94 -20.50
N GLU A 312 -11.30 -3.77 -20.87
CA GLU A 312 -10.45 -3.61 -22.06
C GLU A 312 -8.96 -3.87 -21.75
N ALA A 313 -8.59 -4.06 -20.47
CA ALA A 313 -7.21 -4.26 -20.03
C ALA A 313 -6.80 -5.74 -19.92
N ASP A 314 -7.06 -6.55 -20.95
CA ASP A 314 -6.82 -8.01 -20.95
C ASP A 314 -5.40 -8.41 -20.51
N SER A 315 -4.37 -7.62 -20.86
CA SER A 315 -2.97 -7.89 -20.49
C SER A 315 -2.66 -7.81 -18.99
N LEU A 316 -3.54 -7.18 -18.21
CA LEU A 316 -3.41 -6.98 -16.77
C LEU A 316 -4.29 -7.93 -15.96
N PHE A 317 -5.19 -8.67 -16.61
CA PHE A 317 -6.20 -9.48 -15.94
C PHE A 317 -5.57 -10.42 -14.90
N GLY A 318 -4.41 -11.02 -15.15
CA GLY A 318 -3.72 -11.90 -14.19
C GLY A 318 -3.38 -11.26 -12.83
N LEU A 319 -3.46 -9.93 -12.70
CA LEU A 319 -3.16 -9.18 -11.48
C LEU A 319 -4.40 -8.84 -10.64
N HIS A 320 -5.63 -9.12 -11.12
CA HIS A 320 -6.88 -8.77 -10.42
C HIS A 320 -6.88 -9.26 -8.96
N LYS A 321 -6.49 -10.53 -8.72
CA LYS A 321 -6.42 -11.11 -7.37
C LYS A 321 -5.48 -10.33 -6.45
N LYS A 322 -4.35 -9.87 -6.98
CA LYS A 322 -3.32 -9.15 -6.22
C LYS A 322 -3.82 -7.77 -5.77
N VAL A 323 -4.43 -7.01 -6.68
CA VAL A 323 -4.94 -5.67 -6.37
C VAL A 323 -6.19 -5.72 -5.50
N ILE A 324 -7.11 -6.68 -5.73
CA ILE A 324 -8.29 -6.88 -4.89
C ILE A 324 -7.87 -7.23 -3.46
N ASN A 325 -6.91 -8.14 -3.29
CA ASN A 325 -6.40 -8.50 -1.96
C ASN A 325 -5.71 -7.32 -1.26
N MET A 326 -5.04 -6.44 -1.99
CA MET A 326 -4.44 -5.23 -1.40
C MET A 326 -5.51 -4.33 -0.78
N VAL A 327 -6.61 -4.06 -1.51
CA VAL A 327 -7.73 -3.25 -0.99
C VAL A 327 -8.43 -3.95 0.16
N HIS A 328 -8.73 -5.24 0.01
CA HIS A 328 -9.36 -6.06 1.05
C HIS A 328 -8.56 -6.07 2.35
N ASN A 329 -7.23 -6.22 2.26
CA ASN A 329 -6.35 -6.21 3.44
C ASN A 329 -6.32 -4.84 4.11
N LEU A 330 -6.34 -3.74 3.35
CA LEU A 330 -6.45 -2.39 3.92
C LEU A 330 -7.76 -2.23 4.70
N LEU A 331 -8.89 -2.58 4.09
CA LEU A 331 -10.20 -2.49 4.76
C LEU A 331 -10.27 -3.38 6.00
N SER A 332 -9.75 -4.61 5.91
CA SER A 332 -9.65 -5.53 7.05
C SER A 332 -8.79 -4.97 8.18
N SER A 333 -7.68 -4.30 7.84
CA SER A 333 -6.81 -3.64 8.82
C SER A 333 -7.51 -2.47 9.51
N HIS A 334 -8.30 -1.67 8.77
CA HIS A 334 -9.05 -0.57 9.36
C HIS A 334 -10.20 -1.07 10.22
N ASP A 335 -10.85 -2.17 9.84
CA ASP A 335 -11.98 -2.72 10.60
C ASP A 335 -11.54 -3.32 11.94
N SER A 336 -10.34 -3.92 11.97
CA SER A 336 -9.75 -4.52 13.17
C SER A 336 -9.00 -3.54 14.07
N ASP A 337 -8.73 -2.32 13.60
CA ASP A 337 -8.00 -1.31 14.36
C ASP A 337 -8.89 -0.63 15.42
N PRO A 338 -8.55 -0.72 16.72
CA PRO A 338 -9.35 -0.13 17.78
C PRO A 338 -9.49 1.39 17.65
N ARG A 339 -8.54 2.09 17.01
CA ARG A 339 -8.57 3.54 16.80
C ARG A 339 -9.77 3.98 15.93
N TYR A 340 -10.30 3.08 15.11
CA TYR A 340 -11.44 3.34 14.23
C TYR A 340 -12.71 2.62 14.69
N SER A 341 -12.82 2.21 15.95
CA SER A 341 -14.02 1.50 16.43
C SER A 341 -15.28 2.37 16.48
N ASP A 342 -15.12 3.69 16.64
CA ASP A 342 -16.22 4.66 16.63
C ASP A 342 -16.90 4.73 15.25
N PRO A 343 -18.23 4.53 15.14
CA PRO A 343 -18.96 4.64 13.87
C PRO A 343 -18.71 5.94 13.12
N GLN A 344 -18.61 7.08 13.82
CA GLN A 344 -18.35 8.38 13.19
C GLN A 344 -16.95 8.44 12.57
N VAL A 345 -15.97 7.79 13.20
CA VAL A 345 -14.62 7.65 12.65
C VAL A 345 -14.65 6.70 11.45
N LYS A 346 -15.33 5.55 11.55
CA LYS A 346 -15.47 4.60 10.42
C LYS A 346 -16.10 5.25 9.19
N ALA A 347 -17.13 6.08 9.37
CA ALA A 347 -17.73 6.82 8.27
C ALA A 347 -16.72 7.73 7.56
N ARG A 348 -15.87 8.42 8.31
CA ARG A 348 -14.77 9.21 7.72
C ARG A 348 -13.75 8.33 7.00
N VAL A 349 -13.40 7.16 7.52
CA VAL A 349 -12.50 6.23 6.80
C VAL A 349 -13.15 5.73 5.51
N ALA A 350 -14.45 5.40 5.54
CA ALA A 350 -15.19 4.95 4.37
C ALA A 350 -15.20 5.98 3.23
N THR A 351 -15.11 7.29 3.53
CA THR A 351 -14.98 8.33 2.49
C THR A 351 -13.76 8.14 1.58
N LEU A 352 -12.68 7.53 2.08
CA LEU A 352 -11.47 7.23 1.29
C LEU A 352 -11.70 6.17 0.21
N TYR A 353 -12.80 5.41 0.32
CA TYR A 353 -13.08 4.25 -0.50
C TYR A 353 -14.40 4.38 -1.27
N LEU A 354 -15.09 5.52 -1.23
CA LEU A 354 -16.33 5.72 -1.99
C LEU A 354 -16.17 5.49 -3.51
N PRO A 355 -15.05 5.88 -4.17
CA PRO A 355 -14.85 5.57 -5.58
C PRO A 355 -14.79 4.07 -5.90
N LEU A 356 -14.52 3.23 -4.90
CA LEU A 356 -14.55 1.78 -5.05
C LEU A 356 -15.91 1.28 -5.55
N ILE A 357 -17.01 1.92 -5.13
CA ILE A 357 -18.37 1.52 -5.53
C ILE A 357 -18.51 1.63 -7.05
N GLY A 358 -18.10 2.76 -7.63
CA GLY A 358 -18.14 2.98 -9.07
C GLY A 358 -17.27 1.97 -9.84
N VAL A 359 -16.05 1.73 -9.37
CA VAL A 359 -15.13 0.74 -9.98
C VAL A 359 -15.75 -0.67 -9.98
N ILE A 360 -16.37 -1.09 -8.88
CA ILE A 360 -16.99 -2.42 -8.78
C ILE A 360 -18.22 -2.51 -9.69
N MET A 361 -19.03 -1.44 -9.77
CA MET A 361 -20.20 -1.34 -10.66
C MET A 361 -19.84 -1.46 -12.14
N GLU A 362 -18.63 -1.08 -12.54
CA GLU A 362 -18.15 -1.24 -13.91
C GLU A 362 -17.62 -2.66 -14.16
N SER A 363 -17.09 -3.32 -13.13
CA SER A 363 -16.54 -4.69 -13.21
C SER A 363 -17.59 -5.81 -13.07
N VAL A 364 -18.87 -5.49 -12.91
CA VAL A 364 -19.97 -6.48 -12.71
C VAL A 364 -19.93 -7.65 -13.70
N PRO A 365 -19.74 -7.43 -15.03
CA PRO A 365 -19.73 -8.53 -16.01
C PRO A 365 -18.61 -9.55 -15.80
N GLN A 366 -17.55 -9.20 -15.08
CA GLN A 366 -16.41 -10.08 -14.81
C GLN A 366 -16.56 -10.85 -13.49
N LEU A 367 -17.52 -10.49 -12.63
CA LEU A 367 -17.68 -11.13 -11.33
C LEU A 367 -18.16 -12.58 -11.49
N TYR A 368 -17.72 -13.44 -10.58
CA TYR A 368 -18.18 -14.82 -10.50
C TYR A 368 -19.68 -14.85 -10.17
N ASP A 369 -20.45 -15.62 -10.94
CA ASP A 369 -21.88 -15.76 -10.73
C ASP A 369 -22.18 -16.74 -9.57
N PHE A 370 -22.65 -16.21 -8.44
CA PHE A 370 -23.06 -17.00 -7.29
C PHE A 370 -24.52 -17.49 -7.38
N THR A 371 -25.28 -17.01 -8.38
CA THR A 371 -26.73 -17.20 -8.51
C THR A 371 -27.10 -18.53 -9.18
N GLU A 372 -26.18 -19.15 -9.95
CA GLU A 372 -26.42 -20.43 -10.63
C GLU A 372 -26.84 -21.57 -9.67
N SER A 373 -26.42 -21.51 -8.41
CA SER A 373 -26.85 -22.47 -7.39
C SER A 373 -28.36 -22.45 -7.08
N HIS A 374 -29.07 -21.38 -7.45
CA HIS A 374 -30.52 -21.27 -7.32
C HIS A 374 -31.27 -21.90 -8.52
N ASN A 375 -30.66 -21.89 -9.71
CA ASN A 375 -31.30 -22.37 -10.95
C ASN A 375 -31.26 -23.90 -11.13
N GLN A 376 -30.48 -24.63 -10.33
CA GLN A 376 -30.43 -26.11 -10.42
C GLN A 376 -31.64 -26.82 -9.78
N ARG A 377 -32.50 -26.12 -9.04
CA ARG A 377 -33.72 -26.74 -8.46
C ARG A 377 -34.87 -26.91 -9.47
N GLY A 378 -34.70 -26.44 -10.71
CA GLY A 378 -35.78 -26.39 -11.72
C GLY A 378 -35.46 -26.97 -13.10
N ARG A 379 -34.31 -27.62 -13.29
CA ARG A 379 -33.99 -28.33 -14.55
C ARG A 379 -33.40 -29.70 -14.26
N PRO A 380 -33.90 -30.80 -14.86
CA PRO A 380 -33.24 -32.09 -14.74
C PRO A 380 -31.86 -32.00 -15.39
N SER A 381 -30.84 -32.14 -14.55
CA SER A 381 -29.44 -32.30 -14.94
C SER A 381 -29.31 -33.62 -15.69
N CYS A 382 -29.18 -33.58 -17.02
CA CYS A 382 -28.64 -34.70 -17.77
C CYS A 382 -27.15 -34.79 -17.45
N VAL A 383 -26.81 -35.63 -16.47
CA VAL A 383 -25.44 -36.09 -16.24
C VAL A 383 -25.10 -37.03 -17.41
N ALA A 384 -24.39 -36.52 -18.41
CA ALA A 384 -23.62 -37.38 -19.30
C ALA A 384 -22.21 -37.47 -18.71
N VAL A 385 -21.94 -38.62 -18.10
CA VAL A 385 -20.60 -39.11 -17.78
C VAL A 385 -19.90 -39.32 -19.14
N GLU A 386 -18.90 -38.50 -19.46
CA GLU A 386 -18.00 -38.81 -20.58
C GLU A 386 -16.98 -39.85 -20.12
N ASP A 387 -17.24 -41.10 -20.47
CA ASP A 387 -16.20 -42.11 -20.67
C ASP A 387 -15.78 -42.05 -22.14
N CYS A 388 -14.47 -42.06 -22.38
CA CYS A 388 -13.87 -42.16 -23.71
C CYS A 388 -14.30 -43.46 -24.41
N GLU A 389 -14.67 -43.39 -25.70
CA GLU A 389 -14.06 -44.14 -26.82
C GLU A 389 -14.93 -44.13 -28.11
N SER A 390 -14.24 -43.92 -29.24
CA SER A 390 -14.49 -44.44 -30.60
C SER A 390 -15.52 -43.80 -31.58
N GLU A 391 -14.94 -43.40 -32.73
CA GLU A 391 -15.38 -43.43 -34.14
C GLU A 391 -16.84 -43.12 -34.55
N GLY A 392 -16.99 -41.97 -35.24
CA GLY A 392 -17.35 -41.91 -36.66
C GLY A 392 -18.79 -42.25 -37.10
N GLY A 393 -19.61 -41.23 -37.34
CA GLY A 393 -20.81 -41.38 -38.17
C GLY A 393 -21.78 -40.20 -38.18
N ASN A 394 -21.65 -39.31 -39.18
CA ASN A 394 -22.66 -38.41 -39.75
C ASN A 394 -23.73 -37.79 -38.80
N MET A 395 -23.45 -36.57 -38.31
CA MET A 395 -24.51 -35.57 -38.11
C MET A 395 -24.18 -34.30 -38.90
N ILE A 396 -25.12 -33.91 -39.75
CA ILE A 396 -25.05 -32.74 -40.62
C ILE A 396 -24.83 -31.49 -39.76
N SER A 397 -23.76 -30.74 -40.05
CA SER A 397 -23.43 -29.51 -39.32
C SER A 397 -24.59 -28.50 -39.41
N GLN A 398 -25.07 -28.05 -38.25
CA GLN A 398 -26.20 -27.13 -38.10
C GLN A 398 -26.01 -25.82 -38.86
N THR A 399 -24.76 -25.43 -39.08
CA THR A 399 -24.37 -24.26 -39.89
C THR A 399 -24.66 -24.48 -41.38
N VAL A 400 -24.50 -25.70 -41.88
CA VAL A 400 -24.79 -26.07 -43.28
C VAL A 400 -26.30 -26.13 -43.51
N ALA A 401 -27.07 -26.63 -42.53
CA ALA A 401 -28.53 -26.64 -42.61
C ALA A 401 -29.13 -25.21 -42.65
N MET A 402 -28.57 -24.28 -41.85
CA MET A 402 -28.97 -22.87 -41.85
C MET A 402 -28.62 -22.15 -43.16
N ALA A 403 -27.54 -22.54 -43.84
CA ALA A 403 -27.14 -21.95 -45.12
C ALA A 403 -28.02 -22.40 -46.30
N ILE A 404 -28.69 -23.56 -46.22
CA ILE A 404 -29.54 -24.11 -47.29
C ILE A 404 -30.98 -23.55 -47.22
N ALA A 405 -31.46 -23.15 -46.04
CA ALA A 405 -32.84 -22.69 -45.82
C ALA A 405 -33.11 -21.23 -46.25
N GLY A 406 -32.63 -20.85 -47.45
CA GLY A 406 -32.67 -19.50 -48.01
C GLY A 406 -33.91 -18.64 -47.68
N THR A 407 -33.64 -17.52 -47.02
CA THR A 407 -34.29 -16.20 -47.07
C THR A 407 -35.83 -16.04 -46.96
N SER A 408 -36.18 -15.19 -45.98
CA SER A 408 -37.11 -14.04 -46.01
C SER A 408 -38.63 -14.25 -45.98
N VAL A 409 -39.29 -13.84 -44.88
CA VAL A 409 -40.40 -12.84 -44.79
C VAL A 409 -40.51 -12.36 -43.32
N PRO A 410 -40.71 -11.06 -43.02
CA PRO A 410 -40.95 -10.57 -41.66
C PRO A 410 -42.42 -10.79 -41.26
N GLN A 411 -42.68 -11.49 -40.15
CA GLN A 411 -43.99 -11.50 -39.51
C GLN A 411 -43.97 -10.79 -38.15
N LEU A 412 -44.83 -9.77 -38.07
CA LEU A 412 -45.18 -8.97 -36.92
C LEU A 412 -46.21 -9.74 -36.07
N THR A 413 -45.85 -10.14 -34.84
CA THR A 413 -46.80 -10.49 -33.78
C THR A 413 -46.28 -10.11 -32.39
N ARG A 414 -47.00 -9.12 -31.80
CA ARG A 414 -47.36 -8.82 -30.40
C ARG A 414 -46.42 -9.20 -29.22
N PRO A 415 -46.24 -8.30 -28.22
CA PRO A 415 -45.21 -8.45 -27.20
C PRO A 415 -45.70 -9.29 -26.02
N THR A 416 -44.96 -10.34 -25.68
CA THR A 416 -44.94 -10.94 -24.34
C THR A 416 -43.55 -11.49 -24.06
N SER A 417 -43.13 -11.34 -22.82
CA SER A 417 -41.96 -11.91 -22.15
C SER A 417 -40.57 -11.39 -22.53
N PHE A 418 -40.00 -10.65 -21.55
CA PHE A 418 -38.59 -10.63 -21.16
C PHE A 418 -37.79 -11.82 -21.69
N LEU A 419 -37.14 -11.62 -22.83
CA LEU A 419 -35.95 -12.36 -23.21
C LEU A 419 -34.90 -11.32 -23.53
N LEU A 420 -33.97 -11.17 -22.59
CA LEU A 420 -32.69 -10.54 -22.84
C LEU A 420 -32.06 -11.27 -24.02
N THR A 421 -32.08 -10.64 -25.19
CA THR A 421 -31.20 -10.99 -26.29
C THR A 421 -29.79 -10.89 -25.73
N SER A 422 -29.17 -12.05 -25.51
CA SER A 422 -27.72 -12.17 -25.33
C SER A 422 -27.08 -11.65 -26.61
N THR A 423 -26.79 -10.35 -26.63
CA THR A 423 -25.88 -9.76 -27.59
C THR A 423 -24.58 -10.53 -27.43
N ALA A 424 -24.13 -11.20 -28.49
CA ALA A 424 -22.91 -11.98 -28.56
C ALA A 424 -21.81 -11.38 -27.65
N SER A 425 -21.73 -11.90 -26.42
CA SER A 425 -20.85 -11.36 -25.41
C SER A 425 -19.45 -11.78 -25.83
N ARG A 426 -18.55 -10.82 -26.02
CA ARG A 426 -17.12 -11.10 -25.82
C ARG A 426 -17.04 -11.87 -24.50
N GLN A 427 -16.51 -13.09 -24.53
CA GLN A 427 -16.31 -13.86 -23.31
C GLN A 427 -15.24 -13.15 -22.50
N HIS A 428 -15.64 -12.19 -21.67
CA HIS A 428 -14.74 -11.55 -20.73
C HIS A 428 -14.29 -12.62 -19.74
N SER A 429 -12.99 -12.63 -19.45
CA SER A 429 -12.43 -13.53 -18.46
C SER A 429 -13.07 -13.22 -17.09
N THR A 430 -13.61 -14.26 -16.45
CA THR A 430 -14.32 -14.11 -15.18
C THR A 430 -13.34 -14.23 -14.01
N PHE A 431 -13.56 -13.44 -12.97
CA PHE A 431 -12.78 -13.52 -11.74
C PHE A 431 -13.05 -14.85 -11.03
N SER A 432 -12.06 -15.30 -10.26
CA SER A 432 -12.28 -16.43 -9.36
C SER A 432 -13.38 -16.12 -8.33
N ALA A 433 -14.03 -17.17 -7.81
CA ALA A 433 -15.01 -17.03 -6.73
C ALA A 433 -14.42 -16.31 -5.51
N ASP A 434 -13.16 -16.58 -5.16
CA ASP A 434 -12.45 -15.92 -4.06
C ASP A 434 -12.22 -14.43 -4.31
N SER A 435 -11.72 -14.08 -5.50
CA SER A 435 -11.49 -12.69 -5.89
C SER A 435 -12.80 -11.89 -5.87
N SER A 436 -13.86 -12.46 -6.45
CA SER A 436 -15.19 -11.83 -6.49
C SER A 436 -15.74 -11.63 -5.08
N ARG A 437 -15.67 -12.66 -4.23
CA ARG A 437 -16.09 -12.58 -2.83
C ARG A 437 -15.33 -11.50 -2.05
N ASN A 438 -14.00 -11.42 -2.20
CA ASN A 438 -13.20 -10.37 -1.54
C ASN A 438 -13.61 -8.97 -2.01
N LEU A 439 -13.89 -8.79 -3.30
CA LEU A 439 -14.35 -7.52 -3.84
C LEU A 439 -15.74 -7.14 -3.31
N LEU A 440 -16.67 -8.11 -3.22
CA LEU A 440 -17.98 -7.92 -2.61
C LEU A 440 -17.90 -7.60 -1.11
N ILE A 441 -16.97 -8.20 -0.36
CA ILE A 441 -16.71 -7.82 1.04
C ILE A 441 -16.28 -6.35 1.11
N CYS A 442 -15.40 -5.92 0.20
CA CYS A 442 -14.97 -4.51 0.17
C CYS A 442 -16.14 -3.57 -0.13
N LEU A 443 -17.00 -3.91 -1.10
CA LEU A 443 -18.21 -3.15 -1.42
C LEU A 443 -19.12 -3.02 -0.19
N LEU A 444 -19.44 -4.14 0.46
CA LEU A 444 -20.32 -4.17 1.63
C LEU A 444 -19.74 -3.41 2.81
N TRP A 445 -18.41 -3.48 3.01
CA TRP A 445 -17.76 -2.70 4.07
C TRP A 445 -17.91 -1.19 3.83
N VAL A 446 -17.73 -0.73 2.59
CA VAL A 446 -17.91 0.71 2.26
C VAL A 446 -19.37 1.11 2.43
N LEU A 447 -20.31 0.35 1.88
CA LEU A 447 -21.75 0.65 1.98
C LEU A 447 -22.26 0.65 3.42
N LYS A 448 -21.78 -0.28 4.25
CA LYS A 448 -22.17 -0.37 5.67
C LYS A 448 -21.70 0.81 6.49
N ASN A 449 -20.50 1.32 6.21
CA ASN A 449 -19.85 2.33 7.06
C ASN A 449 -19.99 3.76 6.52
N ALA A 450 -20.31 3.96 5.24
CA ALA A 450 -20.48 5.29 4.67
C ALA A 450 -21.63 6.07 5.32
N ASP A 451 -21.52 7.39 5.33
CA ASP A 451 -22.55 8.27 5.88
C ASP A 451 -23.86 8.17 5.10
N GLU A 452 -24.97 7.98 5.80
CA GLU A 452 -26.29 7.76 5.20
C GLU A 452 -26.73 8.93 4.30
N SER A 453 -26.43 10.17 4.70
CA SER A 453 -26.81 11.36 3.93
C SER A 453 -26.01 11.47 2.63
N VAL A 454 -24.74 11.07 2.67
CA VAL A 454 -23.84 11.02 1.51
C VAL A 454 -24.29 9.94 0.53
N LEU A 455 -24.62 8.76 1.04
CA LEU A 455 -25.17 7.67 0.22
C LEU A 455 -26.51 8.07 -0.39
N GLN A 456 -27.47 8.57 0.41
CA GLN A 456 -28.81 8.92 -0.07
C GLN A 456 -28.75 9.89 -1.24
N LYS A 457 -27.89 10.91 -1.15
CA LYS A 457 -27.68 11.88 -2.21
C LYS A 457 -27.03 11.26 -3.45
N TRP A 458 -26.01 10.43 -3.27
CA TRP A 458 -25.40 9.72 -4.39
C TRP A 458 -26.42 8.83 -5.10
N PHE A 459 -27.25 8.11 -4.36
CA PHE A 459 -28.33 7.28 -4.92
C PHE A 459 -29.35 8.08 -5.74
N THR A 460 -29.70 9.30 -5.31
CA THR A 460 -30.63 10.16 -6.07
C THR A 460 -30.04 10.68 -7.37
N ASP A 461 -28.72 10.79 -7.45
CA ASP A 461 -27.99 11.31 -8.61
C ASP A 461 -27.68 10.22 -9.66
N LEU A 462 -27.89 8.93 -9.32
CA LEU A 462 -27.63 7.81 -10.24
C LEU A 462 -28.65 7.74 -11.39
N SER A 463 -28.15 7.44 -12.58
CA SER A 463 -29.00 7.06 -13.71
C SER A 463 -29.68 5.71 -13.48
N VAL A 464 -30.80 5.45 -14.18
CA VAL A 464 -31.52 4.16 -14.10
C VAL A 464 -30.63 2.97 -14.41
N LEU A 465 -29.69 3.11 -15.36
CA LEU A 465 -28.74 2.05 -15.71
C LEU A 465 -27.77 1.76 -14.57
N GLN A 466 -27.25 2.79 -13.90
CA GLN A 466 -26.36 2.62 -12.75
C GLN A 466 -27.12 2.02 -11.56
N LEU A 467 -28.36 2.45 -11.32
CA LEU A 467 -29.19 1.89 -10.27
C LEU A 467 -29.44 0.39 -10.49
N ASN A 468 -29.76 -0.02 -11.72
CA ASN A 468 -29.92 -1.43 -12.05
C ASN A 468 -28.63 -2.23 -11.79
N ARG A 469 -27.46 -1.73 -12.23
CA ARG A 469 -26.17 -2.39 -11.95
C ARG A 469 -25.88 -2.54 -10.45
N LEU A 470 -26.26 -1.53 -9.67
CA LEU A 470 -26.10 -1.57 -8.22
C LEU A 470 -27.05 -2.60 -7.58
N LEU A 471 -28.29 -2.70 -8.05
CA LEU A 471 -29.22 -3.74 -7.63
C LEU A 471 -28.72 -5.14 -7.98
N ASP A 472 -28.15 -5.32 -9.18
CA ASP A 472 -27.54 -6.58 -9.60
C ASP A 472 -26.36 -6.95 -8.68
N LEU A 473 -25.52 -5.98 -8.31
CA LEU A 473 -24.44 -6.19 -7.34
C LEU A 473 -24.95 -6.58 -5.95
N LEU A 474 -26.00 -5.93 -5.47
CA LEU A 474 -26.59 -6.25 -4.17
C LEU A 474 -27.24 -7.64 -4.19
N TYR A 475 -27.90 -8.01 -5.29
CA TYR A 475 -28.41 -9.36 -5.49
C TYR A 475 -27.28 -10.39 -5.47
N LEU A 476 -26.17 -10.12 -6.17
CA LEU A 476 -24.98 -10.97 -6.15
C LEU A 476 -24.37 -11.09 -4.75
N CYS A 477 -24.33 -10.01 -3.96
CA CYS A 477 -23.90 -10.04 -2.56
C CYS A 477 -24.77 -10.99 -1.73
N ILE A 478 -26.09 -10.90 -1.88
CA ILE A 478 -27.03 -11.78 -1.16
C ILE A 478 -26.75 -13.24 -1.54
N SER A 479 -26.64 -13.56 -2.84
CA SER A 479 -26.35 -14.94 -3.28
C SER A 479 -24.98 -15.45 -2.84
N CYS A 480 -23.98 -14.57 -2.75
CA CYS A 480 -22.62 -14.92 -2.31
C CYS A 480 -22.55 -15.25 -0.81
N PHE A 481 -23.23 -14.46 0.03
CA PHE A 481 -23.17 -14.57 1.50
C PHE A 481 -24.40 -15.23 2.14
N GLU A 482 -25.32 -15.77 1.32
CA GLU A 482 -26.44 -16.56 1.81
C GLU A 482 -25.93 -17.73 2.66
N TYR A 483 -26.45 -17.83 3.89
CA TYR A 483 -26.14 -18.94 4.76
C TYR A 483 -26.77 -20.22 4.21
N LYS A 484 -25.97 -21.05 3.54
CA LYS A 484 -26.37 -22.39 3.14
C LYS A 484 -26.14 -23.33 4.31
N VAL A 485 -27.23 -23.83 4.90
CA VAL A 485 -27.17 -24.98 5.82
C VAL A 485 -26.55 -26.13 5.03
N LYS A 486 -25.31 -26.51 5.37
CA LYS A 486 -24.62 -27.65 4.76
C LYS A 486 -25.01 -28.95 5.44
#